data_AF-A0A535AXL0-F1
#
_entry.id   AF-A0A535AXL0-F1
#
_cell.length_a   1.000
_cell.length_b   1.000
_cell.length_c   1.000
_cell.angle_alpha   90.00
_cell.angle_beta   90.00
_cell.angle_gamma   90.00
#
_symmetry.space_group_name_H-M   'P 1'
#
loop_
_entity.id
_entity.type
_entity.pdbx_description
1 polymer ?
#
loop_
_entity_poly.entity_id
_entity_poly.type
_entity_poly.pdbx_seq_one_letter_code
_entity_poly.pdbx_strand_id
1 'polypeptide(L)'
;MDTVSEHSQVYATFFSDPAGGCLMERWGQDTFMWSNDYPHAASTWPHSREVITRELGHLPKDILRKVARENVIKLYNLKIDGINA
;
A
#
# COMPACT_ATOMS: atom_id res chain seq x y z
N MET A 1 -15.82 22.65 7.44
CA MET A 1 -14.55 22.80 6.71
C MET A 1 -13.82 21.50 6.90
N ASP A 2 -13.97 20.59 5.94
CA ASP A 2 -13.24 19.34 5.95
C ASP A 2 -11.75 19.69 5.82
N THR A 3 -10.96 19.36 6.83
CA THR A 3 -9.51 19.45 6.75
C THR A 3 -9.09 18.43 5.71
N VAL A 4 -8.95 18.86 4.45
CA VAL A 4 -8.12 18.13 3.50
C VAL A 4 -6.73 18.15 4.11
N SER A 5 -6.37 17.07 4.78
CA SER A 5 -5.02 16.84 5.27
C SER A 5 -4.09 17.02 4.07
N GLU A 6 -3.11 17.93 4.14
CA GLU A 6 -2.19 18.24 3.01
C GLU A 6 -1.45 17.00 2.48
N HIS A 7 -1.51 15.92 3.25
CA HIS A 7 -0.97 14.60 3.00
C HIS A 7 -1.73 13.79 1.93
N SER A 8 -2.89 14.24 1.42
CA SER A 8 -3.73 13.48 0.48
C SER A 8 -3.31 13.55 -0.99
N GLN A 9 -2.35 14.42 -1.33
CA GLN A 9 -1.96 14.69 -2.72
C GLN A 9 -0.69 13.93 -3.15
N VAL A 10 0.02 13.32 -2.20
CA VAL A 10 1.24 12.56 -2.45
C VAL A 10 0.99 11.11 -2.08
N TYR A 11 1.32 10.21 -3.00
CA TYR A 11 1.23 8.77 -2.81
C TYR A 11 2.62 8.17 -2.82
N ALA A 12 2.87 7.22 -1.92
CA ALA A 12 4.16 6.59 -1.75
C ALA A 12 4.03 5.07 -1.89
N THR A 13 5.00 4.47 -2.57
CA THR A 13 5.21 3.03 -2.53
C THR A 13 6.25 2.67 -1.48
N PHE A 14 6.07 1.51 -0.85
CA PHE A 14 7.09 0.86 -0.04
C PHE A 14 7.06 -0.65 -0.32
N PHE A 15 8.10 -1.36 0.09
CA PHE A 15 8.21 -2.81 -0.06
C PHE A 15 8.73 -3.43 1.24
N SER A 16 9.67 -4.36 1.19
CA SER A 16 10.35 -4.92 2.37
C SER A 16 11.23 -3.87 3.05
N ASP A 17 10.61 -2.88 3.70
CA ASP A 17 11.26 -1.75 4.35
C ASP A 17 10.52 -1.40 5.65
N PRO A 18 11.15 -1.63 6.82
CA PRO A 18 10.57 -1.26 8.11
C PRO A 18 10.26 0.24 8.23
N ALA A 19 11.02 1.11 7.56
CA ALA A 19 10.78 2.55 7.61
C ALA A 19 9.45 2.92 6.93
N GLY A 20 9.15 2.30 5.78
CA GLY A 20 7.87 2.45 5.09
C GLY A 20 6.66 2.07 5.96
N GLY A 21 6.74 0.97 6.70
CA GLY A 21 5.69 0.55 7.65
C GLY A 21 5.48 1.57 8.77
N CYS A 22 6.55 2.01 9.42
CA CYS A 22 6.46 3.03 10.48
C CYS A 22 5.92 4.38 9.97
N LEU A 23 6.31 4.80 8.76
CA LEU A 23 5.83 6.03 8.16
C LEU A 23 4.33 5.95 7.85
N MET A 24 3.86 4.81 7.34
CA MET A 24 2.44 4.57 7.07
C MET A 24 1.60 4.68 8.35
N GLU A 25 2.04 4.10 9.47
CA GLU A 25 1.33 4.20 10.76
C GLU A 25 1.21 5.65 11.26
N ARG A 26 2.25 6.45 11.02
CA ARG A 26 2.32 7.83 11.52
C ARG A 26 1.65 8.86 10.60
N TRP A 27 1.75 8.68 9.29
CA TRP A 27 1.29 9.61 8.25
C TRP A 27 -0.13 9.30 7.79
N GLY A 28 -0.56 8.05 7.95
CA GLY A 28 -1.84 7.55 7.48
C GLY A 28 -1.69 6.63 6.27
N GLN A 29 -2.62 5.69 6.18
CA GLN A 29 -2.61 4.57 5.25
C GLN A 29 -3.27 4.85 3.89
N ASP A 30 -3.95 5.99 3.72
CA ASP A 30 -4.78 6.25 2.53
C ASP A 30 -3.97 6.60 1.28
N THR A 31 -2.68 6.88 1.44
CA THR A 31 -1.77 7.23 0.33
C THR A 31 -0.56 6.32 0.21
N PHE A 32 -0.46 5.28 1.04
CA PHE A 32 0.60 4.28 1.00
C PHE A 32 0.19 3.04 0.20
N MET A 33 1.08 2.55 -0.65
CA MET A 33 0.84 1.36 -1.48
C MET A 33 2.02 0.40 -1.37
N TRP A 34 1.76 -0.89 -1.16
CA TRP A 34 2.83 -1.89 -1.19
C TRP A 34 3.21 -2.23 -2.64
N SER A 35 4.51 -2.35 -2.91
CA SER A 35 5.10 -2.75 -4.20
C SER A 35 6.10 -3.87 -3.99
N ASN A 36 6.40 -4.66 -5.04
CA ASN A 36 7.45 -5.67 -5.00
C ASN A 36 8.74 -5.26 -5.72
N ASP A 37 8.76 -4.13 -6.42
CA ASP A 37 9.89 -3.58 -7.16
C ASP A 37 10.54 -4.55 -8.19
N TYR A 38 9.76 -5.44 -8.79
CA TYR A 38 10.27 -6.34 -9.84
C TYR A 38 10.71 -5.53 -11.09
N PRO A 39 11.85 -5.88 -11.75
CA PRO A 39 12.77 -7.00 -11.52
C PRO A 39 14.05 -6.60 -10.78
N HIS A 40 14.02 -5.56 -9.94
CA HIS A 40 15.23 -5.07 -9.31
C HIS A 40 15.89 -6.14 -8.41
N ALA A 41 17.20 -6.01 -8.19
CA ALA A 41 17.94 -6.95 -7.34
C ALA A 41 17.42 -7.00 -5.89
N ALA A 42 16.83 -5.89 -5.41
CA ALA A 42 16.21 -5.79 -4.09
C ALA A 42 14.72 -6.21 -4.08
N SER A 43 14.19 -6.68 -5.22
CA SER A 43 12.80 -7.09 -5.34
C SER A 43 12.47 -8.23 -4.37
N THR A 44 11.22 -8.26 -3.92
CA THR A 44 10.70 -9.38 -3.14
C THR A 44 10.22 -10.54 -4.00
N TRP A 45 10.23 -10.40 -5.32
CA TRP A 45 9.87 -11.49 -6.24
C TRP A 45 10.89 -12.64 -6.15
N PRO A 46 10.47 -13.92 -6.17
CA PRO A 46 9.10 -14.42 -6.32
C PRO A 46 8.31 -14.59 -5.01
N HIS A 47 8.89 -14.22 -3.87
CA HIS A 47 8.38 -14.48 -2.52
C HIS A 47 7.55 -13.32 -1.92
N SER A 48 6.92 -12.50 -2.78
CA SER A 48 6.21 -11.28 -2.36
C SER A 48 5.08 -11.56 -1.36
N ARG A 49 4.37 -12.69 -1.50
CA ARG A 49 3.22 -13.02 -0.65
C ARG A 49 3.67 -13.38 0.76
N GLU A 50 4.78 -14.09 0.89
CA GLU A 50 5.41 -14.44 2.16
C GLU A 50 5.89 -13.18 2.89
N VAL A 51 6.52 -12.25 2.15
CA VAL A 51 6.96 -10.96 2.72
C VAL A 51 5.77 -10.15 3.24
N ILE A 52 4.70 -9.97 2.44
CA ILE A 52 3.48 -9.28 2.89
C ILE A 52 2.90 -9.93 4.14
N THR A 53 2.83 -11.27 4.18
CA THR A 53 2.26 -11.99 5.33
C THR A 53 3.10 -11.77 6.59
N ARG A 54 4.43 -11.84 6.47
CA ARG A 54 5.35 -11.63 7.59
C ARG A 54 5.29 -10.20 8.13
N GLU A 55 5.29 -9.22 7.24
CA GLU A 55 5.51 -7.82 7.63
C GLU A 55 4.22 -7.06 7.86
N LEU A 56 3.15 -7.36 7.12
CA LEU A 56 1.88 -6.64 7.18
C LEU A 56 0.72 -7.52 7.67
N GLY A 57 0.94 -8.82 7.88
CA GLY A 57 -0.13 -9.75 8.28
C GLY A 57 -0.73 -9.50 9.66
N HIS A 58 -0.08 -8.69 10.49
CA HIS A 58 -0.58 -8.26 11.79
C HIS A 58 -1.59 -7.09 11.69
N LEU A 59 -1.67 -6.42 10.53
CA LEU A 59 -2.58 -5.30 10.33
C LEU A 59 -4.04 -5.77 10.26
N PRO A 60 -5.00 -4.92 10.67
CA PRO A 60 -6.41 -5.13 10.40
C PRO A 60 -6.68 -5.39 8.91
N LYS A 61 -7.65 -6.26 8.62
CA LYS A 61 -7.92 -6.74 7.24
C LYS A 61 -8.28 -5.63 6.26
N ASP A 62 -8.96 -4.59 6.72
CA ASP A 62 -9.32 -3.41 5.94
C ASP A 62 -8.10 -2.56 5.59
N ILE A 63 -7.18 -2.38 6.55
CA ILE A 63 -5.90 -1.68 6.35
C ILE A 63 -5.03 -2.42 5.33
N LEU A 64 -4.82 -3.72 5.53
CA LEU A 64 -4.02 -4.53 4.60
C LEU A 64 -4.59 -4.48 3.18
N ARG A 65 -5.91 -4.58 3.05
CA ARG A 65 -6.58 -4.52 1.74
C ARG A 65 -6.41 -3.16 1.09
N LYS A 66 -6.46 -2.08 1.87
CA LYS A 66 -6.28 -0.72 1.37
C LYS A 66 -4.89 -0.53 0.77
N VAL A 67 -3.85 -0.86 1.54
CA VAL A 67 -2.44 -0.66 1.19
C VAL A 67 -1.97 -1.60 0.08
N ALA A 68 -2.45 -2.84 0.08
CA ALA A 68 -2.07 -3.83 -0.94
C ALA A 68 -2.90 -3.73 -2.23
N ARG A 69 -3.99 -2.94 -2.27
CA ARG A 69 -4.94 -2.98 -3.40
C ARG A 69 -5.77 -1.72 -3.62
N GLU A 70 -6.54 -1.24 -2.64
CA GLU A 70 -7.58 -0.24 -2.93
C GLU A 70 -7.00 1.14 -3.25
N ASN A 71 -5.89 1.53 -2.63
CA ASN A 71 -5.27 2.83 -2.88
C ASN A 71 -4.81 2.99 -4.34
N VAL A 72 -4.18 1.96 -4.92
CA VAL A 72 -3.73 2.01 -6.31
C VAL A 72 -4.91 2.03 -7.29
N ILE A 73 -5.99 1.31 -6.96
CA ILE A 73 -7.21 1.31 -7.76
C ILE A 73 -7.81 2.71 -7.81
N LYS A 74 -7.91 3.38 -6.65
CA LYS A 74 -8.42 4.75 -6.55
C LYS A 74 -7.51 5.74 -7.27
N LEU A 75 -6.20 5.70 -7.02
CA LEU A 75 -5.22 6.64 -7.59
C LEU A 75 -5.19 6.58 -9.12
N TYR A 76 -5.13 5.38 -9.69
CA TYR A 76 -5.04 5.20 -11.14
C TYR A 76 -6.40 5.02 -11.81
N ASN A 77 -7.50 5.13 -11.05
CA ASN A 77 -8.87 4.92 -11.54
C ASN A 77 -9.00 3.60 -12.33
N LEU A 78 -8.47 2.51 -11.76
CA LEU A 78 -8.45 1.21 -12.42
C LEU A 78 -9.87 0.64 -12.50
N LYS A 79 -10.30 0.25 -13.70
CA LYS A 79 -11.56 -0.47 -13.88
C LYS A 79 -11.34 -1.94 -13.59
N ILE A 80 -11.92 -2.42 -12.51
CA ILE A 80 -11.85 -3.83 -12.12
C ILE A 80 -13.26 -4.31 -11.80
N ASP A 81 -13.67 -5.34 -12.52
CA ASP A 81 -14.95 -5.99 -12.32
C ASP A 81 -15.07 -6.53 -10.89
N GLY A 82 -16.20 -6.25 -10.24
CA GLY A 82 -16.45 -6.64 -8.84
C GLY A 82 -15.79 -5.76 -7.76
N ILE A 83 -15.21 -4.61 -8.12
CA ILE A 83 -14.69 -3.61 -7.17
C ILE A 83 -15.31 -2.23 -7.39
N ASN A 84 -15.31 -1.76 -8.63
CA ASN A 84 -15.81 -0.43 -9.02
C ASN A 84 -17.09 -0.51 -9.88
N ALA A 85 -17.78 -1.66 -9.86
CA ALA A 85 -19.04 -1.89 -10.56
C ALA A 85 -20.23 -1.45 -9.70
#